data_AF-A0A1W9Q5N0-F1
#
_entry.id   AF-A0A1W9Q5N0-F1
#
_cell.length_a   1.000
_cell.length_b   1.000
_cell.length_c   1.000
_cell.angle_alpha   90.00
_cell.angle_beta   90.00
_cell.angle_gamma   90.00
#
_symmetry.space_group_name_H-M   'P 1'
#
loop_
_entity.id
_entity.type
_entity.pdbx_description
1 polymer ?
#
loop_
_entity_poly.entity_id
_entity_poly.type
_entity_poly.pdbx_seq_one_letter_code
_entity_poly.pdbx_strand_id
1 'polypeptide(L)'
;MLLKGKLIAESPIYRGNARKTLFTRDGDGTHRLVSLPGEISGTAQALMDAFIGQSRNGKNIGLFNQAWQRLYGTSMPQGLVERVDCRLQAKSYQRDGFFDLRMGIKLNEDRWAAEANANYKMETLFKNSVFDFVLSVGDSSLSEGENRARLYYLLQEMKEGRFWFGAGKSKGLGNLRLEIELPFSAPEKAPALCRGTNHLRLDLGFDCMNPVLVGWTWGKIDPEASSFVAIEGSQLLAAMKTLPEPIRDRLDKALGGPIFNPEDWKMKFTQYLPKVIAIWLMERSSGEIETWTLPSSAVNKLGKGKHALAKKLLSKLEALAERTFSTRDEAEAAIKDALGKKANMAKRVTQSLEQGHQEQSRFDEEAWVRIAESLGMEKDPPEEIINNIADQDALIKAL
;
A
#
# COMPACT_ATOMS: atom_id res chain seq x y z
N MET A 1 -24.79 19.54 -44.76
CA MET A 1 -23.49 19.08 -45.32
C MET A 1 -23.16 17.65 -44.87
N LEU A 2 -22.54 16.84 -45.74
CA LEU A 2 -22.17 15.45 -45.43
C LEU A 2 -20.65 15.23 -45.62
N LEU A 3 -19.97 14.77 -44.57
CA LEU A 3 -18.52 14.54 -44.56
C LEU A 3 -18.25 13.03 -44.54
N LYS A 4 -17.42 12.52 -45.45
CA LYS A 4 -17.06 11.10 -45.56
C LYS A 4 -15.57 10.91 -45.39
N GLY A 5 -15.19 9.95 -44.54
CA GLY A 5 -13.79 9.61 -44.29
C GLY A 5 -13.65 8.20 -43.73
N LYS A 6 -12.53 7.93 -43.07
CA LYS A 6 -12.24 6.68 -42.38
C LYS A 6 -11.80 6.97 -40.96
N LEU A 7 -12.23 6.14 -40.02
CA LEU A 7 -11.65 6.10 -38.68
C LEU A 7 -10.73 4.88 -38.57
N ILE A 8 -9.50 5.11 -38.16
CA ILE A 8 -8.48 4.07 -38.03
C ILE A 8 -8.19 3.87 -36.55
N ALA A 9 -8.28 2.62 -36.09
CA ALA A 9 -7.91 2.23 -34.75
C ALA A 9 -6.40 2.16 -34.58
N GLU A 10 -5.76 3.27 -34.22
CA GLU A 10 -4.32 3.34 -33.95
C GLU A 10 -3.89 2.46 -32.76
N SER A 11 -4.85 2.15 -31.88
CA SER A 11 -4.67 1.11 -30.87
C SER A 11 -5.92 0.22 -30.76
N PRO A 12 -5.79 -1.00 -30.21
CA PRO A 12 -6.89 -1.93 -30.09
C PRO A 12 -8.04 -1.33 -29.29
N ILE A 13 -9.27 -1.62 -29.70
CA ILE A 13 -10.46 -1.07 -29.06
C ILE A 13 -11.05 -2.10 -28.11
N TYR A 14 -11.08 -1.76 -26.82
CA TYR A 14 -11.81 -2.53 -25.81
C TYR A 14 -13.07 -1.78 -25.41
N ARG A 15 -14.24 -2.43 -25.42
CA ARG A 15 -15.50 -1.76 -25.04
C ARG A 15 -15.79 -1.84 -23.52
N GLY A 16 -15.22 -2.81 -22.81
CA GLY A 16 -15.59 -3.14 -21.43
C GLY A 16 -16.54 -4.34 -21.34
N ASN A 17 -16.69 -4.88 -20.12
CA ASN A 17 -17.58 -6.01 -19.82
C ASN A 17 -19.05 -5.55 -19.79
N ALA A 18 -19.64 -5.28 -20.94
CA ALA A 18 -21.09 -5.35 -21.05
C ALA A 18 -21.47 -6.83 -20.92
N ARG A 19 -22.48 -7.19 -20.10
CA ARG A 19 -22.97 -8.58 -19.90
C ARG A 19 -23.47 -9.30 -21.18
N LYS A 20 -23.18 -8.77 -22.37
CA LYS A 20 -23.61 -9.23 -23.69
C LYS A 20 -22.50 -9.06 -24.75
N THR A 21 -21.25 -9.39 -24.43
CA THR A 21 -20.18 -9.39 -25.46
C THR A 21 -19.92 -10.75 -26.08
N LEU A 22 -20.69 -11.80 -25.76
CA LEU A 22 -20.53 -13.10 -26.38
C LEU A 22 -21.91 -13.73 -26.58
N PHE A 23 -22.26 -13.99 -27.85
CA PHE A 23 -23.38 -14.80 -28.35
C PHE A 23 -24.74 -14.10 -28.57
N THR A 24 -25.05 -13.79 -29.84
CA THR A 24 -26.42 -13.81 -30.36
C THR A 24 -26.53 -14.71 -31.60
N ARG A 25 -27.72 -15.32 -31.77
CA ARG A 25 -28.09 -16.28 -32.82
C ARG A 25 -28.41 -15.55 -34.13
N ASP A 26 -28.21 -16.24 -35.24
CA ASP A 26 -28.73 -15.90 -36.57
C ASP A 26 -30.25 -15.62 -36.53
N GLY A 27 -30.70 -14.63 -37.31
CA GLY A 27 -32.10 -14.32 -37.55
C GLY A 27 -32.91 -15.41 -38.28
N ASP A 28 -32.27 -16.44 -38.82
CA ASP A 28 -32.92 -17.62 -39.43
C ASP A 28 -32.93 -18.88 -38.53
N GLY A 29 -32.21 -18.84 -37.41
CA GLY A 29 -32.28 -19.83 -36.33
C GLY A 29 -31.76 -21.24 -36.63
N THR A 30 -31.16 -21.52 -37.80
CA THR A 30 -30.86 -22.91 -38.23
C THR A 30 -29.42 -23.37 -38.02
N HIS A 31 -28.44 -22.45 -37.96
CA HIS A 31 -27.04 -22.80 -37.70
C HIS A 31 -26.42 -21.99 -36.56
N ARG A 32 -25.68 -22.66 -35.66
CA ARG A 32 -24.72 -21.99 -34.75
C ARG A 32 -23.47 -21.62 -35.53
N LEU A 33 -23.62 -20.70 -36.47
CA LEU A 33 -22.49 -19.96 -37.00
C LEU A 33 -22.26 -18.79 -36.04
N VAL A 34 -21.00 -18.52 -35.70
CA VAL A 34 -20.63 -17.29 -35.01
C VAL A 34 -20.93 -16.17 -36.03
N SER A 35 -22.16 -15.63 -36.01
CA SER A 35 -22.67 -14.67 -36.99
C SER A 35 -22.08 -13.29 -36.71
N LEU A 36 -20.77 -13.18 -36.93
CA LEU A 36 -19.97 -11.98 -36.68
C LEU A 36 -20.27 -10.74 -37.55
N PRO A 37 -20.98 -10.81 -38.70
CA PRO A 37 -21.39 -9.58 -39.39
C PRO A 37 -22.44 -8.77 -38.61
N GLY A 38 -23.25 -9.41 -37.76
CA GLY A 38 -24.40 -8.81 -37.07
C GLY A 38 -24.12 -8.08 -35.76
N GLU A 39 -22.93 -8.24 -35.17
CA GLU A 39 -22.52 -7.55 -33.92
C GLU A 39 -21.37 -6.54 -34.13
N ILE A 40 -20.63 -6.65 -35.24
CA ILE A 40 -19.76 -5.57 -35.70
C ILE A 40 -20.58 -4.32 -36.05
N SER A 41 -21.80 -4.49 -36.57
CA SER A 41 -22.80 -3.42 -36.70
C SER A 41 -23.24 -2.85 -35.35
N GLY A 42 -23.21 -3.64 -34.27
CA GLY A 42 -23.47 -3.20 -32.89
C GLY A 42 -22.32 -2.39 -32.27
N THR A 43 -21.06 -2.70 -32.60
CA THR A 43 -19.89 -1.89 -32.23
C THR A 43 -19.84 -0.60 -33.04
N ALA A 44 -20.16 -0.68 -34.33
CA ALA A 44 -20.44 0.44 -35.21
C ALA A 44 -21.57 1.34 -34.70
N GLN A 45 -22.73 0.78 -34.35
CA GLN A 45 -23.87 1.51 -33.79
C GLN A 45 -23.56 2.08 -32.39
N ALA A 46 -22.83 1.34 -31.56
CA ALA A 46 -22.37 1.87 -30.28
C ALA A 46 -21.29 2.95 -30.43
N LEU A 47 -20.45 2.89 -31.47
CA LEU A 47 -19.61 4.01 -31.90
C LEU A 47 -20.51 5.20 -32.28
N MET A 48 -21.52 5.01 -33.14
CA MET A 48 -22.48 6.05 -33.55
C MET A 48 -23.17 6.72 -32.35
N ASP A 49 -23.73 5.94 -31.43
CA ASP A 49 -24.42 6.41 -30.21
C ASP A 49 -23.44 7.04 -29.20
N ALA A 50 -22.17 6.60 -29.21
CA ALA A 50 -21.14 7.18 -28.36
C ALA A 50 -20.52 8.44 -28.96
N PHE A 51 -20.64 8.69 -30.26
CA PHE A 51 -20.13 9.91 -30.88
C PHE A 51 -21.04 11.10 -30.56
N ILE A 52 -22.35 10.95 -30.75
CA ILE A 52 -23.32 12.05 -30.62
C ILE A 52 -24.49 11.71 -29.70
N GLY A 53 -25.03 12.73 -29.05
CA GLY A 53 -26.26 12.63 -28.26
C GLY A 53 -26.02 12.76 -26.76
N GLN A 54 -27.15 12.84 -26.04
CA GLN A 54 -27.18 12.91 -24.59
C GLN A 54 -28.25 11.93 -24.10
N SER A 55 -27.94 11.14 -23.07
CA SER A 55 -28.95 10.27 -22.46
C SER A 55 -30.09 11.10 -21.87
N ARG A 56 -31.30 10.53 -21.78
CA ARG A 56 -32.50 11.21 -21.25
C ARG A 56 -32.32 11.83 -19.85
N ASN A 57 -31.37 11.31 -19.06
CA ASN A 57 -31.03 11.80 -17.71
C ASN A 57 -29.79 12.74 -17.67
N GLY A 58 -29.26 13.16 -18.82
CA GLY A 58 -28.12 14.05 -18.93
C GLY A 58 -26.74 13.46 -18.60
N LYS A 59 -26.67 12.24 -18.04
CA LYS A 59 -25.44 11.65 -17.48
C LYS A 59 -24.45 11.15 -18.53
N ASN A 60 -24.91 10.68 -19.69
CA ASN A 60 -24.05 10.22 -20.77
C ASN A 60 -24.10 11.23 -21.90
N ILE A 61 -22.98 11.89 -22.16
CA ILE A 61 -22.78 12.83 -23.26
C ILE A 61 -21.90 12.12 -24.30
N GLY A 62 -22.25 12.19 -25.58
CA GLY A 62 -21.44 11.65 -26.67
C GLY A 62 -20.04 12.27 -26.71
N LEU A 63 -19.06 11.52 -27.20
CA LEU A 63 -17.65 11.89 -27.24
C LEU A 63 -17.38 13.15 -28.08
N PHE A 64 -18.12 13.41 -29.16
CA PHE A 64 -18.04 14.70 -29.87
C PHE A 64 -18.51 15.85 -28.98
N ASN A 65 -19.62 15.65 -28.27
CA ASN A 65 -20.18 16.65 -27.38
C ASN A 65 -19.25 16.91 -26.19
N GLN A 66 -18.64 15.87 -25.62
CA GLN A 66 -17.62 16.00 -24.57
C GLN A 66 -16.37 16.72 -25.07
N ALA A 67 -15.85 16.36 -26.24
CA ALA A 67 -14.67 16.99 -26.82
C ALA A 67 -14.94 18.46 -27.17
N TRP A 68 -16.12 18.78 -27.72
CA TRP A 68 -16.55 20.14 -27.97
C TRP A 68 -16.64 20.96 -26.67
N GLN A 69 -17.32 20.43 -25.65
CA GLN A 69 -17.44 21.08 -24.36
C GLN A 69 -16.09 21.29 -23.69
N ARG A 70 -15.18 20.30 -23.80
CA ARG A 70 -13.81 20.42 -23.32
C ARG A 70 -13.05 21.52 -24.05
N LEU A 71 -13.12 21.60 -25.38
CA LEU A 71 -12.36 22.58 -26.16
C LEU A 71 -12.88 24.01 -25.99
N TYR A 72 -14.20 24.19 -25.93
CA TYR A 72 -14.84 25.50 -26.05
C TYR A 72 -15.63 25.95 -24.81
N GLY A 73 -15.67 25.14 -23.74
CA GLY A 73 -16.37 25.47 -22.50
C GLY A 73 -17.90 25.59 -22.63
N THR A 74 -18.46 25.24 -23.78
CA THR A 74 -19.87 25.41 -24.12
C THR A 74 -20.44 24.12 -24.69
N SER A 75 -21.74 23.88 -24.52
CA SER A 75 -22.40 22.72 -25.11
C SER A 75 -22.40 22.81 -26.64
N MET A 76 -22.32 21.66 -27.31
CA MET A 76 -22.46 21.62 -28.76
C MET A 76 -23.87 22.12 -29.16
N PRO A 77 -23.98 23.03 -30.16
CA PRO A 77 -25.28 23.50 -30.64
C PRO A 77 -26.17 22.34 -31.10
N GLN A 78 -27.46 22.42 -30.76
CA GLN A 78 -28.43 21.42 -31.17
C GLN A 78 -28.59 21.44 -32.69
N GLY A 79 -28.53 20.28 -33.33
CA GLY A 79 -28.64 20.17 -34.79
C GLY A 79 -27.35 20.47 -35.57
N LEU A 80 -26.25 20.83 -34.89
CA LEU A 80 -24.95 20.98 -35.56
C LEU A 80 -24.49 19.64 -36.15
N VAL A 81 -24.54 18.57 -35.36
CA VAL A 81 -24.34 17.21 -35.84
C VAL A 81 -25.67 16.48 -35.79
N GLU A 82 -26.17 16.09 -36.96
CA GLU A 82 -27.46 15.42 -37.11
C GLU A 82 -27.32 13.91 -37.00
N ARG A 83 -26.23 13.36 -37.55
CA ARG A 83 -26.00 11.92 -37.60
C ARG A 83 -24.52 11.59 -37.74
N VAL A 84 -24.10 10.52 -37.07
CA VAL A 84 -22.82 9.84 -37.33
C VAL A 84 -23.14 8.42 -37.78
N ASP A 85 -22.52 7.95 -38.86
CA ASP A 85 -22.49 6.55 -39.27
C ASP A 85 -21.03 6.09 -39.29
N CYS A 86 -20.77 4.92 -38.71
CA CYS A 86 -19.43 4.36 -38.60
C CYS A 86 -19.51 2.85 -38.82
N ARG A 87 -18.90 2.29 -39.88
CA ARG A 87 -19.01 0.84 -40.20
C ARG A 87 -17.65 0.21 -40.37
N LEU A 88 -17.38 -0.88 -39.66
CA LEU A 88 -16.11 -1.60 -39.81
C LEU A 88 -16.01 -2.19 -41.22
N GLN A 89 -14.88 -1.94 -41.89
CA GLN A 89 -14.64 -2.47 -43.23
C GLN A 89 -14.44 -3.98 -43.18
N ALA A 90 -14.97 -4.69 -44.19
CA ALA A 90 -14.85 -6.15 -44.31
C ALA A 90 -13.41 -6.64 -44.23
N LYS A 91 -12.47 -5.87 -44.80
CA LYS A 91 -11.03 -6.17 -44.78
C LYS A 91 -10.38 -6.10 -43.40
N SER A 92 -11.03 -5.44 -42.44
CA SER A 92 -10.51 -5.24 -41.08
C SER A 92 -10.90 -6.38 -40.12
N TYR A 93 -11.64 -7.39 -40.58
CA TYR A 93 -11.85 -8.63 -39.86
C TYR A 93 -11.56 -9.83 -40.77
N GLN A 94 -10.72 -10.75 -40.31
CA GLN A 94 -10.43 -12.00 -41.04
C GLN A 94 -11.44 -13.08 -40.64
N ARG A 95 -11.81 -13.98 -41.56
CA ARG A 95 -12.78 -15.06 -41.30
C ARG A 95 -12.39 -15.98 -40.13
N ASP A 96 -11.10 -16.04 -39.80
CA ASP A 96 -10.56 -16.93 -38.76
C ASP A 96 -10.12 -16.17 -37.49
N GLY A 97 -10.29 -14.84 -37.43
CA GLY A 97 -9.85 -14.01 -36.31
C GLY A 97 -10.56 -12.66 -36.29
N PHE A 98 -11.50 -12.49 -35.36
CA PHE A 98 -12.34 -11.30 -35.26
C PHE A 98 -11.95 -10.35 -34.11
N PHE A 99 -11.21 -10.84 -33.13
CA PHE A 99 -10.77 -10.08 -31.96
C PHE A 99 -9.38 -10.51 -31.48
N ASP A 100 -8.62 -9.54 -30.98
CA ASP A 100 -7.35 -9.73 -30.29
C ASP A 100 -7.64 -9.93 -28.80
N LEU A 101 -7.11 -11.01 -28.22
CA LEU A 101 -7.24 -11.29 -26.80
C LEU A 101 -6.03 -10.76 -26.05
N ARG A 102 -6.25 -9.70 -25.27
CA ARG A 102 -5.20 -9.09 -24.45
C ARG A 102 -5.32 -9.54 -23.01
N MET A 103 -4.24 -10.14 -22.52
CA MET A 103 -4.11 -10.53 -21.13
C MET A 103 -3.07 -9.67 -20.47
N GLY A 104 -3.33 -9.27 -19.23
CA GLY A 104 -2.35 -8.59 -18.40
C GLY A 104 -2.45 -9.04 -16.96
N ILE A 105 -1.28 -9.04 -16.33
CA ILE A 105 -1.13 -9.43 -14.94
C ILE A 105 -1.03 -8.15 -14.12
N LYS A 106 -1.77 -8.07 -13.01
CA LYS A 106 -1.55 -7.02 -12.03
C LYS A 106 -0.51 -7.53 -11.05
N LEU A 107 0.60 -6.80 -10.93
CA LEU A 107 1.62 -7.10 -9.94
C LEU A 107 1.30 -6.33 -8.67
N ASN A 108 1.47 -7.01 -7.54
CA ASN A 108 1.50 -6.38 -6.23
C ASN A 108 2.85 -5.68 -6.06
N GLU A 109 2.84 -4.37 -5.88
CA GLU A 109 4.06 -3.55 -5.83
C GLU A 109 4.94 -3.89 -4.61
N ASP A 110 4.35 -4.36 -3.51
CA ASP A 110 5.08 -4.71 -2.29
C ASP A 110 5.67 -6.12 -2.32
N ARG A 111 4.92 -7.07 -2.89
CA ARG A 111 5.27 -8.51 -2.89
C ARG A 111 5.98 -8.97 -4.15
N TRP A 112 6.01 -8.12 -5.19
CA TRP A 112 6.52 -8.45 -6.53
C TRP A 112 5.90 -9.75 -7.09
N ALA A 113 4.66 -10.01 -6.70
CA ALA A 113 3.92 -11.21 -7.05
C ALA A 113 2.65 -10.84 -7.81
N ALA A 114 2.18 -11.74 -8.68
CA ALA A 114 0.89 -11.57 -9.36
C ALA A 114 -0.26 -11.55 -8.34
N GLU A 115 -1.13 -10.54 -8.42
CA GLU A 115 -2.34 -10.49 -7.63
C GLU A 115 -3.38 -11.47 -8.20
N ALA A 116 -3.70 -12.51 -7.41
CA ALA A 116 -4.78 -13.42 -7.75
C ALA A 116 -6.10 -12.63 -7.91
N ASN A 117 -6.83 -12.89 -9.00
CA ASN A 117 -8.10 -12.26 -9.37
C ASN A 117 -8.06 -10.79 -9.84
N ALA A 118 -6.89 -10.17 -9.96
CA ALA A 118 -6.75 -8.82 -10.55
C ALA A 118 -6.17 -8.83 -11.97
N ASN A 119 -5.88 -10.03 -12.50
CA ASN A 119 -5.50 -10.21 -13.89
C ASN A 119 -6.68 -9.84 -14.80
N TYR A 120 -6.37 -9.16 -15.91
CA TYR A 120 -7.39 -8.76 -16.87
C TYR A 120 -7.24 -9.53 -18.17
N LYS A 121 -8.39 -9.94 -18.70
CA LYS A 121 -8.56 -10.49 -20.04
C LYS A 121 -9.50 -9.55 -20.79
N MET A 122 -9.04 -9.00 -21.90
CA MET A 122 -9.75 -8.01 -22.70
C MET A 122 -9.86 -8.53 -24.13
N GLU A 123 -11.09 -8.73 -24.58
CA GLU A 123 -11.38 -8.99 -26.00
C GLU A 123 -11.45 -7.65 -26.73
N THR A 124 -10.53 -7.44 -27.65
CA THR A 124 -10.33 -6.15 -28.31
C THR A 124 -10.48 -6.27 -29.82
N LEU A 125 -10.99 -5.23 -30.45
CA LEU A 125 -10.85 -5.10 -31.90
C LEU A 125 -9.38 -4.84 -32.22
N PHE A 126 -8.89 -5.42 -33.32
CA PHE A 126 -7.50 -5.27 -33.74
C PHE A 126 -7.09 -3.81 -33.96
N LYS A 127 -5.82 -3.52 -33.62
CA LYS A 127 -5.12 -2.34 -34.12
C LYS A 127 -5.17 -2.32 -35.66
N ASN A 128 -5.22 -1.13 -36.23
CA ASN A 128 -5.36 -0.82 -37.65
C ASN A 128 -6.70 -1.24 -38.27
N SER A 129 -7.69 -1.57 -37.45
CA SER A 129 -9.06 -1.72 -37.93
C SER A 129 -9.58 -0.41 -38.48
N VAL A 130 -10.21 -0.47 -39.66
CA VAL A 130 -10.67 0.70 -40.40
C VAL A 130 -12.18 0.70 -40.44
N PHE A 131 -12.77 1.83 -40.08
CA PHE A 131 -14.20 2.06 -40.17
C PHE A 131 -14.49 3.12 -41.24
N ASP A 132 -15.47 2.87 -42.09
CA ASP A 132 -16.08 3.90 -42.93
C ASP A 132 -16.82 4.89 -42.03
N PHE A 133 -16.45 6.16 -42.10
CA PHE A 133 -16.98 7.22 -41.25
C PHE A 133 -17.79 8.22 -42.09
N VAL A 134 -19.00 8.53 -41.64
CA VAL A 134 -19.88 9.53 -42.25
C VAL A 134 -20.45 10.44 -41.17
N LEU A 135 -20.31 11.75 -41.33
CA LEU A 135 -20.83 12.77 -40.43
C LEU A 135 -21.81 13.68 -41.21
N SER A 136 -23.08 13.70 -40.79
CA SER A 136 -24.09 14.65 -41.28
C SER A 136 -24.11 15.87 -40.37
N VAL A 137 -23.92 17.04 -40.97
CA VAL A 137 -23.80 18.33 -40.30
C VAL A 137 -24.92 19.24 -40.80
N GLY A 138 -25.69 19.84 -39.89
CA GLY A 138 -26.77 20.76 -40.24
C GLY A 138 -26.22 22.10 -40.71
N ASP A 139 -26.58 22.51 -41.94
CA ASP A 139 -25.99 23.70 -42.58
C ASP A 139 -26.38 25.01 -41.88
N SER A 140 -27.61 25.10 -41.36
CA SER A 140 -28.09 26.25 -40.59
C SER A 140 -27.24 26.47 -39.34
N SER A 141 -27.13 25.46 -38.48
CA SER A 141 -26.36 25.54 -37.23
C SER A 141 -24.85 25.70 -37.48
N LEU A 142 -24.32 25.13 -38.56
CA LEU A 142 -22.90 25.29 -38.92
C LEU A 142 -22.55 26.74 -39.28
N SER A 143 -23.47 27.46 -39.90
CA SER A 143 -23.28 28.85 -40.33
C SER A 143 -23.37 29.87 -39.19
N GLU A 144 -23.82 29.46 -38.02
CA GLU A 144 -23.99 30.33 -36.86
C GLU A 144 -22.65 30.59 -36.13
N GLY A 145 -22.35 31.87 -35.90
CA GLY A 145 -21.20 32.30 -35.09
C GLY A 145 -19.88 31.65 -35.52
N GLU A 146 -19.18 31.03 -34.57
CA GLU A 146 -17.89 30.37 -34.80
C GLU A 146 -18.03 28.85 -35.04
N ASN A 147 -19.24 28.32 -35.22
CA ASN A 147 -19.48 26.87 -35.21
C ASN A 147 -18.69 26.13 -36.30
N ARG A 148 -18.56 26.72 -37.48
CA ARG A 148 -17.72 26.17 -38.56
C ARG A 148 -16.26 26.06 -38.17
N ALA A 149 -15.70 27.10 -37.56
CA ALA A 149 -14.31 27.13 -37.11
C ALA A 149 -14.07 26.13 -35.98
N ARG A 150 -15.01 26.04 -35.03
CA ARG A 150 -14.99 25.08 -33.92
C ARG A 150 -15.07 23.63 -34.41
N LEU A 151 -15.97 23.35 -35.35
CA LEU A 151 -16.07 22.01 -35.94
C LEU A 151 -14.78 21.64 -36.70
N TYR A 152 -14.18 22.59 -37.43
CA TYR A 152 -12.89 22.37 -38.11
C TYR A 152 -11.80 21.90 -37.13
N TYR A 153 -11.59 22.62 -36.04
CA TYR A 153 -10.55 22.27 -35.07
C TYR A 153 -10.87 20.98 -34.29
N LEU A 154 -12.15 20.72 -33.98
CA LEU A 154 -12.55 19.44 -33.40
C LEU A 154 -12.18 18.26 -34.32
N LEU A 155 -12.47 18.37 -35.62
CA LEU A 155 -12.11 17.33 -36.58
C LEU A 155 -10.59 17.23 -36.78
N GLN A 156 -9.85 18.34 -36.64
CA GLN A 156 -8.39 18.29 -36.66
C GLN A 156 -7.79 17.54 -35.46
N GLU A 157 -8.33 17.71 -34.25
CA GLU A 157 -7.88 16.90 -33.11
C GLU A 157 -8.03 15.39 -33.38
N MET A 158 -9.09 14.99 -34.07
CA MET A 158 -9.27 13.61 -34.49
C MET A 158 -8.30 13.18 -35.60
N LYS A 159 -7.98 14.08 -36.55
CA LYS A 159 -6.98 13.82 -37.59
C LYS A 159 -5.57 13.62 -37.00
N GLU A 160 -5.28 14.34 -35.91
CA GLU A 160 -4.04 14.22 -35.14
C GLU A 160 -4.04 13.02 -34.17
N GLY A 161 -5.08 12.16 -34.20
CA GLY A 161 -5.15 10.96 -33.36
C GLY A 161 -5.34 11.27 -31.86
N ARG A 162 -5.93 12.42 -31.53
CA ARG A 162 -6.22 12.84 -30.15
C ARG A 162 -7.66 12.52 -29.76
N PHE A 163 -8.10 11.31 -30.08
CA PHE A 163 -9.46 10.86 -29.82
C PHE A 163 -9.50 9.40 -29.35
N TRP A 164 -10.10 9.16 -28.17
CA TRP A 164 -10.13 7.83 -27.55
C TRP A 164 -11.55 7.32 -27.33
N PHE A 165 -11.82 6.10 -27.81
CA PHE A 165 -13.09 5.40 -27.69
C PHE A 165 -12.98 4.10 -26.87
N GLY A 166 -14.01 3.78 -26.10
CA GLY A 166 -14.07 2.55 -25.30
C GLY A 166 -13.43 2.64 -23.91
N ALA A 167 -13.22 1.48 -23.29
CA ALA A 167 -12.63 1.29 -21.97
C ALA A 167 -11.11 1.03 -22.07
N GLY A 168 -10.40 1.16 -20.94
CA GLY A 168 -8.96 0.90 -20.89
C GLY A 168 -8.09 1.99 -21.55
N LYS A 169 -8.61 3.21 -21.68
CA LYS A 169 -7.88 4.37 -22.26
C LYS A 169 -6.54 4.63 -21.55
N SER A 170 -6.51 4.51 -20.22
CA SER A 170 -5.28 4.64 -19.42
C SER A 170 -4.26 3.53 -19.66
N LYS A 171 -4.65 2.42 -20.29
CA LYS A 171 -3.78 1.31 -20.71
C LYS A 171 -3.38 1.41 -22.19
N GLY A 172 -3.60 2.57 -22.82
CA GLY A 172 -3.27 2.81 -24.23
C GLY A 172 -4.29 2.23 -25.23
N LEU A 173 -5.47 1.80 -24.79
CA LEU A 173 -6.50 1.23 -25.67
C LEU A 173 -7.43 2.31 -26.25
N GLY A 174 -7.99 2.02 -27.42
CA GLY A 174 -9.09 2.79 -28.00
C GLY A 174 -8.69 4.05 -28.75
N ASN A 175 -7.43 4.25 -29.09
CA ASN A 175 -7.00 5.43 -29.84
C ASN A 175 -7.50 5.37 -31.30
N LEU A 176 -8.08 6.46 -31.78
CA LEU A 176 -8.66 6.60 -33.12
C LEU A 176 -8.04 7.79 -33.86
N ARG A 177 -7.69 7.57 -35.12
CA ARG A 177 -7.29 8.63 -36.07
C ARG A 177 -8.34 8.76 -37.17
N LEU A 178 -8.71 10.00 -37.48
CA LEU A 178 -9.62 10.32 -38.57
C LEU A 178 -8.83 10.63 -39.84
N GLU A 179 -9.15 9.93 -40.93
CA GLU A 179 -8.71 10.26 -42.29
C GLU A 179 -9.90 10.81 -43.05
N ILE A 180 -9.91 12.12 -43.28
CA ILE A 180 -10.99 12.81 -43.98
C ILE A 180 -10.48 13.99 -44.78
N GLU A 181 -11.08 14.18 -45.96
CA GLU A 181 -10.96 15.41 -46.73
C GLU A 181 -12.06 16.37 -46.27
N LEU A 182 -11.65 17.50 -45.71
CA LEU A 182 -12.60 18.51 -45.24
C LEU A 182 -12.97 19.44 -46.41
N PRO A 183 -14.26 19.63 -46.72
CA PRO A 183 -14.71 20.51 -47.80
C PRO A 183 -14.63 22.00 -47.45
N PHE A 184 -13.96 22.34 -46.34
CA PHE A 184 -13.76 23.71 -45.87
C PHE A 184 -12.32 23.88 -45.38
N SER A 185 -11.73 25.04 -45.68
CA SER A 185 -10.38 25.40 -45.30
C SER A 185 -10.27 25.75 -43.82
N ALA A 186 -9.02 25.81 -43.32
CA ALA A 186 -8.74 26.35 -42.00
C ALA A 186 -9.35 27.76 -41.88
N PRO A 187 -10.05 28.07 -40.77
CA PRO A 187 -10.58 29.41 -40.55
C PRO A 187 -9.43 30.42 -40.40
N GLU A 188 -9.57 31.62 -40.95
CA GLU A 188 -8.55 32.67 -40.85
C GLU A 188 -8.25 33.09 -39.40
N LYS A 189 -9.28 33.01 -38.54
CA LYS A 189 -9.17 33.28 -37.11
C LYS A 189 -9.55 32.03 -36.32
N ALA A 190 -8.64 31.57 -35.46
CA ALA A 190 -8.93 30.47 -34.55
C ALA A 190 -10.05 30.85 -33.57
N PRO A 191 -10.97 29.92 -33.23
CA PRO A 191 -12.03 30.18 -32.28
C PRO A 191 -11.45 30.51 -30.90
N ALA A 192 -12.15 31.36 -30.14
CA ALA A 192 -11.71 31.73 -28.82
C ALA A 192 -11.72 30.50 -27.87
N LEU A 193 -10.57 30.19 -27.29
CA LEU A 193 -10.44 29.14 -26.27
C LEU A 193 -10.81 29.69 -24.89
N CYS A 194 -11.54 28.92 -24.09
CA CYS A 194 -11.78 29.25 -22.69
C CYS A 194 -10.49 29.07 -21.86
N ARG A 195 -9.96 30.18 -21.34
CA ARG A 195 -8.86 30.20 -20.35
C ARG A 195 -9.36 29.55 -19.05
N GLY A 196 -9.11 28.26 -18.89
CA GLY A 196 -9.52 27.48 -17.71
C GLY A 196 -9.83 26.01 -18.01
N THR A 197 -10.08 25.66 -19.28
CA THR A 197 -10.56 24.31 -19.63
C THR A 197 -9.47 23.37 -20.18
N ASN A 198 -8.29 23.87 -20.63
CA ASN A 198 -7.33 23.03 -21.39
C ASN A 198 -5.83 23.23 -21.15
N HIS A 199 -5.37 23.83 -20.06
CA HIS A 199 -3.91 23.99 -19.88
C HIS A 199 -3.43 23.45 -18.54
N LEU A 200 -2.81 22.26 -18.58
CA LEU A 200 -1.66 21.99 -17.73
C LEU A 200 -0.43 22.17 -18.62
N ARG A 201 0.22 23.33 -18.51
CA ARG A 201 1.55 23.54 -19.09
C ARG A 201 2.56 23.17 -18.01
N LEU A 202 3.28 22.08 -18.21
CA LEU A 202 4.39 21.66 -17.35
C LEU A 202 5.69 22.01 -18.07
N ASP A 203 6.33 23.10 -17.65
CA ASP A 203 7.71 23.38 -18.02
C ASP A 203 8.61 22.68 -16.99
N LEU A 204 9.31 21.62 -17.40
CA LEU A 204 10.18 20.82 -16.54
C LEU A 204 11.64 20.98 -17.01
N GLY A 205 12.48 21.53 -16.15
CA GLY A 205 13.93 21.55 -16.32
C GLY A 205 14.55 20.47 -15.44
N PHE A 206 15.37 19.61 -16.02
CA PHE A 206 16.11 18.58 -15.30
C PHE A 206 17.59 18.93 -15.34
N ASP A 207 18.25 18.90 -14.18
CA ASP A 207 19.71 18.85 -14.11
C ASP A 207 20.16 17.49 -13.58
N CYS A 208 21.39 17.12 -13.88
CA CYS A 208 21.97 15.80 -13.59
C CYS A 208 22.27 15.57 -12.10
N MET A 209 22.08 16.59 -11.24
CA MET A 209 22.49 16.57 -9.84
C MET A 209 21.40 16.08 -8.89
N ASN A 210 20.14 15.96 -9.36
CA ASN A 210 19.04 15.36 -8.62
C ASN A 210 18.22 14.41 -9.51
N PRO A 211 18.40 13.08 -9.42
CA PRO A 211 17.50 12.16 -10.11
C PRO A 211 16.10 12.24 -9.48
N VAL A 212 15.18 12.91 -10.17
CA VAL A 212 13.76 12.91 -9.80
C VAL A 212 13.15 11.60 -10.30
N LEU A 213 12.86 10.68 -9.37
CA LEU A 213 11.94 9.57 -9.62
C LEU A 213 10.52 10.13 -9.67
N VAL A 214 10.03 10.42 -10.88
CA VAL A 214 8.61 10.78 -11.08
C VAL A 214 7.78 9.51 -11.13
N GLY A 215 7.20 9.12 -10.00
CA GLY A 215 6.14 8.11 -9.94
C GLY A 215 4.82 8.70 -10.42
N TRP A 216 4.39 8.36 -11.64
CA TRP A 216 3.09 8.79 -12.17
C TRP A 216 2.06 7.68 -11.95
N THR A 217 1.13 7.86 -11.01
CA THR A 217 0.03 6.91 -10.82
C THR A 217 -1.03 7.13 -11.91
N TRP A 218 -0.99 6.31 -12.97
CA TRP A 218 -2.05 6.27 -13.98
C TRP A 218 -3.21 5.39 -13.49
N GLY A 219 -4.26 6.00 -12.91
CA GLY A 219 -5.45 5.30 -12.41
C GLY A 219 -6.66 6.22 -12.18
N LYS A 220 -7.87 5.63 -12.19
CA LYS A 220 -9.13 6.34 -11.88
C LYS A 220 -9.11 6.66 -10.39
N ILE A 221 -8.89 7.92 -10.02
CA ILE A 221 -9.07 8.38 -8.63
C ILE A 221 -10.58 8.33 -8.36
N ASP A 222 -10.98 7.46 -7.46
CA ASP A 222 -12.35 7.41 -6.96
C ASP A 222 -12.57 8.69 -6.11
N PRO A 223 -13.52 9.58 -6.46
CA PRO A 223 -13.75 10.82 -5.73
C PRO A 223 -14.13 10.61 -4.25
N GLU A 224 -14.62 9.41 -3.90
CA GLU A 224 -14.95 9.05 -2.51
C GLU A 224 -13.84 8.25 -1.82
N ALA A 225 -12.80 7.80 -2.55
CA ALA A 225 -11.62 7.26 -1.91
C ALA A 225 -10.76 8.41 -1.41
N SER A 226 -10.47 8.40 -0.11
CA SER A 226 -9.52 9.32 0.50
C SER A 226 -8.21 9.31 -0.30
N SER A 227 -7.84 10.47 -0.82
CA SER A 227 -6.69 10.71 -1.71
C SER A 227 -5.32 10.37 -1.10
N PHE A 228 -5.30 9.93 0.15
CA PHE A 228 -4.20 9.25 0.78
C PHE A 228 -4.71 7.89 1.25
N VAL A 229 -4.12 6.80 0.74
CA VAL A 229 -4.02 5.59 1.55
C VAL A 229 -3.28 6.05 2.79
N ALA A 230 -3.98 6.19 3.91
CA ALA A 230 -3.36 6.57 5.16
C ALA A 230 -2.21 5.59 5.37
N ILE A 231 -0.97 6.08 5.35
CA ILE A 231 0.18 5.24 5.65
C ILE A 231 -0.09 4.71 7.05
N GLU A 232 -0.27 3.40 7.18
CA GLU A 232 -0.47 2.79 8.48
C GLU A 232 0.87 2.74 9.18
N GLY A 233 0.92 3.16 10.45
CA GLY A 233 2.16 3.09 11.21
C GLY A 233 2.68 1.66 11.35
N SER A 234 1.80 0.66 11.22
CA SER A 234 2.15 -0.77 11.18
C SER A 234 3.11 -1.09 10.03
N GLN A 235 2.94 -0.43 8.88
CA GLN A 235 3.82 -0.59 7.71
C GLN A 235 5.21 0.01 7.98
N LEU A 236 5.28 1.17 8.63
CA LEU A 236 6.55 1.80 9.02
C LEU A 236 7.29 0.94 10.05
N LEU A 237 6.59 0.39 11.03
CA LEU A 237 7.17 -0.47 12.07
C LEU A 237 7.61 -1.83 11.50
N ALA A 238 6.85 -2.40 10.57
CA ALA A 238 7.22 -3.63 9.88
C ALA A 238 8.50 -3.46 9.03
N ALA A 239 8.73 -2.26 8.47
CA ALA A 239 9.94 -1.93 7.72
C ALA A 239 11.19 -1.85 8.61
N MET A 240 11.06 -1.60 9.92
CA MET A 240 12.16 -1.56 10.89
C MET A 240 12.65 -2.96 11.28
N LYS A 241 12.98 -3.81 10.30
CA LYS A 241 13.30 -5.24 10.51
C LYS A 241 14.48 -5.50 11.46
N THR A 242 15.33 -4.50 11.68
CA THR A 242 16.46 -4.59 12.60
C THR A 242 16.00 -4.65 14.06
N LEU A 243 14.93 -3.92 14.42
CA LEU A 243 14.43 -3.89 15.80
C LEU A 243 13.95 -5.28 16.26
N PRO A 244 14.26 -5.69 17.51
CA PRO A 244 13.74 -6.91 18.09
C PRO A 244 12.20 -6.98 17.98
N GLU A 245 11.69 -8.14 17.59
CA GLU A 245 10.26 -8.38 17.38
C GLU A 245 9.39 -7.97 18.59
N PRO A 246 9.75 -8.26 19.85
CA PRO A 246 8.95 -7.83 21.01
C PRO A 246 8.82 -6.30 21.14
N ILE A 247 9.83 -5.55 20.71
CA ILE A 247 9.79 -4.09 20.70
C ILE A 247 8.85 -3.62 19.58
N ARG A 248 8.94 -4.20 18.38
CA ARG A 248 8.08 -3.86 17.24
C ARG A 248 6.61 -4.13 17.52
N ASP A 249 6.28 -5.28 18.10
CA ASP A 249 4.90 -5.65 18.41
C ASP A 249 4.25 -4.70 19.42
N ARG A 250 5.04 -4.23 20.40
CA ARG A 250 4.58 -3.26 21.40
C ARG A 250 4.38 -1.87 20.79
N LEU A 251 5.28 -1.44 19.92
CA LEU A 251 5.13 -0.21 19.16
C LEU A 251 3.91 -0.27 18.24
N ASP A 252 3.67 -1.41 17.60
CA ASP A 252 2.55 -1.59 16.66
C ASP A 252 1.19 -1.46 17.36
N LYS A 253 1.06 -2.03 18.56
CA LYS A 253 -0.14 -1.85 19.40
C LYS A 253 -0.44 -0.39 19.73
N ALA A 254 0.57 0.47 19.85
CA ALA A 254 0.41 1.87 20.21
C ALA A 254 0.35 2.83 19.00
N LEU A 255 1.07 2.50 17.93
CA LEU A 255 1.38 3.39 16.80
C LEU A 255 1.03 2.80 15.44
N GLY A 256 0.47 1.59 15.39
CA GLY A 256 0.19 0.85 14.16
C GLY A 256 -0.96 1.42 13.30
N GLY A 257 -1.78 2.29 13.89
CA GLY A 257 -2.93 2.90 13.23
C GLY A 257 -2.59 3.87 12.08
N PRO A 258 -3.61 4.41 11.41
CA PRO A 258 -3.43 5.34 10.30
C PRO A 258 -2.69 6.62 10.73
N ILE A 259 -1.70 7.03 9.94
CA ILE A 259 -0.93 8.26 10.15
C ILE A 259 -1.64 9.41 9.43
N PHE A 260 -2.28 10.28 10.22
CA PHE A 260 -2.89 11.50 9.71
C PHE A 260 -1.90 12.68 9.63
N ASN A 261 -0.92 12.71 10.54
CA ASN A 261 0.13 13.73 10.60
C ASN A 261 1.48 13.06 10.91
N PRO A 262 2.47 13.13 10.00
CA PRO A 262 3.79 12.54 10.20
C PRO A 262 4.54 13.09 11.43
N GLU A 263 4.42 14.38 11.73
CA GLU A 263 5.13 14.99 12.86
C GLU A 263 4.56 14.52 14.20
N ASP A 264 3.24 14.37 14.30
CA ASP A 264 2.61 13.81 15.49
C ASP A 264 3.00 12.35 15.71
N TRP A 265 3.09 11.57 14.61
CA TRP A 265 3.53 10.19 14.69
C TRP A 265 5.00 10.09 15.13
N LYS A 266 5.90 10.90 14.55
CA LYS A 266 7.31 10.97 14.97
C LYS A 266 7.43 11.34 16.44
N MET A 267 6.71 12.36 16.89
CA MET A 267 6.72 12.78 18.29
C MET A 267 6.27 11.64 19.22
N LYS A 268 5.19 10.94 18.88
CA LYS A 268 4.75 9.77 19.67
C LYS A 268 5.78 8.65 19.61
N PHE A 269 6.35 8.36 18.44
CA PHE A 269 7.39 7.35 18.30
C PHE A 269 8.60 7.64 19.22
N THR A 270 9.10 8.87 19.22
CA THR A 270 10.20 9.30 20.11
C THR A 270 9.83 9.17 21.59
N GLN A 271 8.56 9.38 21.96
CA GLN A 271 8.11 9.23 23.35
C GLN A 271 7.88 7.77 23.78
N TYR A 272 7.49 6.90 22.86
CA TYR A 272 7.13 5.51 23.15
C TYR A 272 8.30 4.54 23.00
N LEU A 273 9.23 4.78 22.08
CA LEU A 273 10.35 3.89 21.82
C LEU A 273 11.22 3.64 23.08
N PRO A 274 11.69 4.67 23.84
CA PRO A 274 12.46 4.44 25.05
C PRO A 274 11.70 3.63 26.10
N LYS A 275 10.39 3.85 26.22
CA LYS A 275 9.52 3.11 27.17
C LYS A 275 9.45 1.63 26.84
N VAL A 276 9.25 1.32 25.56
CA VAL A 276 9.15 -0.07 25.12
C VAL A 276 10.49 -0.79 25.26
N ILE A 277 11.61 -0.11 24.96
CA ILE A 277 12.97 -0.64 25.18
C ILE A 277 13.22 -0.90 26.66
N ALA A 278 12.92 0.07 27.53
CA ALA A 278 13.07 -0.06 28.97
C ALA A 278 12.32 -1.29 29.51
N ILE A 279 11.02 -1.40 29.19
CA ILE A 279 10.20 -2.55 29.64
C ILE A 279 10.79 -3.87 29.15
N TRP A 280 11.22 -3.93 27.89
CA TRP A 280 11.79 -5.15 27.33
C TRP A 280 13.13 -5.53 27.97
N LEU A 281 14.01 -4.55 28.25
CA LEU A 281 15.26 -4.77 28.96
C LEU A 281 15.03 -5.26 30.38
N MET A 282 14.08 -4.65 31.09
CA MET A 282 13.71 -5.06 32.45
C MET A 282 13.18 -6.50 32.48
N GLU A 283 12.29 -6.87 31.56
CA GLU A 283 11.76 -8.24 31.46
C GLU A 283 12.84 -9.29 31.16
N ARG A 284 13.82 -8.95 30.31
CA ARG A 284 14.93 -9.85 30.00
C ARG A 284 15.96 -9.92 31.12
N SER A 285 16.07 -8.83 31.87
CA SER A 285 16.98 -8.72 33.01
C SER A 285 16.36 -9.26 34.31
N SER A 286 15.05 -9.52 34.33
CA SER A 286 14.37 -10.16 35.46
C SER A 286 14.53 -11.68 35.40
N GLY A 287 15.07 -12.26 36.46
CA GLY A 287 15.16 -13.69 36.64
C GLY A 287 14.84 -14.08 38.08
N GLU A 288 14.38 -15.32 38.28
CA GLU A 288 14.32 -15.94 39.59
C GLU A 288 15.64 -16.66 39.85
N ILE A 289 16.31 -16.31 40.96
CA ILE A 289 17.43 -17.09 41.45
C ILE A 289 17.01 -17.90 42.67
N GLU A 290 17.44 -19.15 42.73
CA GLU A 290 17.33 -19.96 43.93
C GLU A 290 18.29 -19.41 44.99
N THR A 291 17.76 -19.03 46.14
CA THR A 291 18.54 -18.60 47.30
C THR A 291 18.40 -19.62 48.42
N TRP A 292 19.46 -19.80 49.18
CA TRP A 292 19.48 -20.67 50.35
C TRP A 292 19.65 -19.81 51.59
N THR A 293 18.70 -19.86 52.51
CA THR A 293 18.73 -19.05 53.74
C THR A 293 18.72 -19.96 54.96
N LEU A 294 19.50 -19.61 55.98
CA LEU A 294 19.45 -20.27 57.28
C LEU A 294 18.49 -19.50 58.19
N PRO A 295 17.23 -19.92 58.35
CA PRO A 295 16.26 -19.17 59.15
C PRO A 295 16.66 -19.21 60.64
N SER A 296 16.46 -18.09 61.33
CA SER A 296 16.75 -17.96 62.76
C SER A 296 15.98 -18.98 63.60
N SER A 297 14.81 -19.41 63.12
CA SER A 297 14.00 -20.47 63.74
C SER A 297 14.69 -21.85 63.70
N ALA A 298 15.42 -22.16 62.62
CA ALA A 298 16.22 -23.37 62.51
C ALA A 298 17.44 -23.33 63.43
N VAL A 299 18.12 -22.19 63.54
CA VAL A 299 19.24 -22.00 64.49
C VAL A 299 18.78 -22.22 65.94
N ASN A 300 17.61 -21.68 66.29
CA ASN A 300 16.98 -21.87 67.60
C ASN A 300 16.59 -23.34 67.87
N LYS A 301 16.14 -24.08 66.86
CA LYS A 301 15.85 -25.52 66.96
C LYS A 301 17.13 -26.35 67.13
N LEU A 302 18.23 -25.97 66.48
CA LEU A 302 19.53 -26.64 66.60
C LEU A 302 20.16 -26.48 68.00
N GLY A 303 19.71 -25.51 68.79
CA GLY A 303 20.06 -25.32 70.20
C GLY A 303 19.20 -26.09 71.21
N LYS A 304 18.17 -26.84 70.77
CA LYS A 304 17.24 -27.57 71.64
C LYS A 304 17.24 -29.08 71.31
N GLY A 305 17.10 -29.95 72.33
CA GLY A 305 16.98 -31.41 72.18
C GLY A 305 18.19 -32.25 72.60
N LYS A 306 18.14 -33.58 72.38
CA LYS A 306 19.12 -34.59 72.84
C LYS A 306 20.54 -34.40 72.27
N HIS A 307 20.67 -33.68 71.16
CA HIS A 307 21.94 -33.35 70.49
C HIS A 307 22.05 -31.83 70.24
N ALA A 308 21.85 -31.00 71.25
CA ALA A 308 21.95 -29.55 71.13
C ALA A 308 23.39 -29.06 70.82
N LEU A 309 23.51 -28.02 69.99
CA LEU A 309 24.80 -27.35 69.74
C LEU A 309 25.20 -26.48 70.94
N ALA A 310 26.50 -26.40 71.22
CA ALA A 310 27.03 -25.56 72.30
C ALA A 310 26.78 -24.06 72.02
N LYS A 311 26.50 -23.26 73.06
CA LYS A 311 26.22 -21.80 72.95
C LYS A 311 27.25 -21.01 72.11
N LYS A 312 28.55 -21.35 72.21
CA LYS A 312 29.63 -20.70 71.42
C LYS A 312 29.57 -20.99 69.92
N LEU A 313 28.93 -22.08 69.50
CA LEU A 313 28.74 -22.42 68.08
C LEU A 313 27.42 -21.83 67.56
N LEU A 314 26.38 -21.80 68.40
CA LEU A 314 25.13 -21.12 68.09
C LEU A 314 25.35 -19.63 67.84
N SER A 315 26.14 -18.94 68.67
CA SER A 315 26.46 -17.51 68.45
C SER A 315 27.19 -17.24 67.12
N LYS A 316 27.91 -18.22 66.57
CA LYS A 316 28.56 -18.12 65.26
C LYS A 316 27.61 -18.41 64.09
N LEU A 317 26.65 -19.31 64.30
CA LEU A 317 25.60 -19.61 63.33
C LEU A 317 24.50 -18.53 63.33
N GLU A 318 24.25 -17.87 64.46
CA GLU A 318 23.37 -16.69 64.58
C GLU A 318 23.90 -15.53 63.73
N ALA A 319 25.22 -15.36 63.62
CA ALA A 319 25.83 -14.37 62.72
C ALA A 319 25.65 -14.69 61.23
N LEU A 320 25.22 -15.91 60.89
CA LEU A 320 24.86 -16.35 59.54
C LEU A 320 23.35 -16.54 59.37
N ALA A 321 22.55 -16.31 60.42
CA ALA A 321 21.10 -16.43 60.36
C ALA A 321 20.51 -15.31 59.49
N GLU A 322 19.48 -15.65 58.70
CA GLU A 322 18.86 -14.77 57.69
C GLU A 322 19.79 -14.31 56.56
N ARG A 323 21.04 -14.78 56.51
CA ARG A 323 21.93 -14.51 55.37
C ARG A 323 21.52 -15.40 54.20
N THR A 324 21.30 -14.78 53.05
CA THR A 324 21.01 -15.45 51.77
C THR A 324 22.30 -15.87 51.08
N PHE A 325 22.32 -17.08 50.52
CA PHE A 325 23.43 -17.63 49.73
C PHE A 325 22.95 -17.99 48.32
N SER A 326 23.80 -17.79 47.32
CA SER A 326 23.47 -18.02 45.90
C SER A 326 23.47 -19.50 45.52
N THR A 327 24.16 -20.35 46.30
CA THR A 327 24.17 -21.80 46.10
C THR A 327 24.21 -22.55 47.44
N ARG A 328 23.75 -23.80 47.44
CA ARG A 328 23.81 -24.67 48.62
C ARG A 328 25.25 -24.96 49.07
N ASP A 329 26.17 -25.08 48.12
CA ASP A 329 27.58 -25.38 48.39
C ASP A 329 28.29 -24.19 49.04
N GLU A 330 27.96 -22.97 48.61
CA GLU A 330 28.45 -21.73 49.24
C GLU A 330 27.93 -21.58 50.67
N ALA A 331 26.64 -21.87 50.88
CA ALA A 331 26.05 -21.92 52.22
C ALA A 331 26.75 -22.98 53.10
N GLU A 332 27.02 -24.17 52.55
CA GLU A 332 27.73 -25.23 53.27
C GLU A 332 29.19 -24.83 53.60
N ALA A 333 29.88 -24.14 52.70
CA ALA A 333 31.24 -23.64 52.93
C ALA A 333 31.28 -22.59 54.05
N ALA A 334 30.36 -21.61 54.03
CA ALA A 334 30.24 -20.59 55.07
C ALA A 334 29.88 -21.22 56.44
N ILE A 335 29.01 -22.23 56.45
CA ILE A 335 28.67 -23.00 57.65
C ILE A 335 29.88 -23.80 58.17
N LYS A 336 30.66 -24.44 57.29
CA LYS A 336 31.87 -25.18 57.68
C LYS A 336 32.91 -24.24 58.30
N ASP A 337 33.09 -23.06 57.73
CA ASP A 337 34.02 -22.05 58.24
C ASP A 337 33.58 -21.52 59.62
N ALA A 338 32.29 -21.20 59.79
CA ALA A 338 31.73 -20.79 61.08
C ALA A 338 31.87 -21.88 62.17
N LEU A 339 31.79 -23.16 61.79
CA LEU A 339 31.95 -24.31 62.68
C LEU A 339 33.42 -24.69 62.95
N GLY A 340 34.37 -24.25 62.12
CA GLY A 340 35.82 -24.47 62.27
C GLY A 340 36.20 -25.92 62.56
N LYS A 341 36.76 -26.17 63.76
CA LYS A 341 37.18 -27.53 64.22
C LYS A 341 36.05 -28.57 64.29
N LYS A 342 34.79 -28.16 64.11
CA LYS A 342 33.58 -29.00 64.14
C LYS A 342 32.83 -29.01 62.80
N ALA A 343 33.56 -28.81 61.69
CA ALA A 343 33.02 -28.83 60.32
C ALA A 343 32.26 -30.13 59.94
N ASN A 344 32.53 -31.26 60.62
CA ASN A 344 31.78 -32.51 60.43
C ASN A 344 30.27 -32.40 60.75
N MET A 345 29.85 -31.40 61.52
CA MET A 345 28.45 -31.12 61.84
C MET A 345 27.76 -30.18 60.83
N ALA A 346 28.48 -29.67 59.83
CA ALA A 346 27.93 -28.76 58.82
C ALA A 346 26.74 -29.39 58.07
N LYS A 347 26.81 -30.68 57.72
CA LYS A 347 25.71 -31.40 57.04
C LYS A 347 24.36 -31.29 57.76
N ARG A 348 24.38 -31.29 59.09
CA ARG A 348 23.15 -31.18 59.91
C ARG A 348 22.57 -29.76 59.88
N VAL A 349 23.41 -28.74 59.70
CA VAL A 349 22.98 -27.34 59.58
C VAL A 349 22.53 -27.05 58.16
N THR A 350 23.24 -27.56 57.14
CA THR A 350 22.87 -27.46 55.72
C THR A 350 21.53 -28.14 55.39
N GLN A 351 21.09 -29.13 56.18
CA GLN A 351 19.76 -29.75 56.07
C GLN A 351 18.62 -28.83 56.55
N SER A 352 18.94 -27.81 57.35
CA SER A 352 17.96 -26.85 57.86
C SER A 352 17.93 -25.55 57.05
N LEU A 353 18.63 -25.50 55.91
CA LEU A 353 18.52 -24.39 54.97
C LEU A 353 17.15 -24.46 54.29
N GLU A 354 16.49 -23.32 54.21
CA GLU A 354 15.27 -23.16 53.42
C GLU A 354 15.65 -22.65 52.04
N GLN A 355 15.07 -23.30 51.01
CA GLN A 355 15.19 -22.86 49.62
C GLN A 355 14.14 -21.78 49.38
N GLY A 356 14.60 -20.57 49.04
CA GLY A 356 13.77 -19.43 48.64
C GLY A 356 13.96 -19.12 47.16
N HIS A 357 12.97 -18.48 46.56
CA HIS A 357 13.10 -17.88 45.23
C HIS A 357 13.18 -16.36 45.45
N GLN A 358 14.21 -15.73 44.92
CA GLN A 358 14.36 -14.28 44.96
C GLN A 358 14.37 -13.74 43.53
N GLU A 359 13.50 -12.77 43.25
CA GLU A 359 13.56 -11.99 42.02
C GLU A 359 14.86 -11.17 42.03
N GLN A 360 15.72 -11.39 41.04
CA GLN A 360 16.91 -10.59 40.82
C GLN A 360 16.86 -9.94 39.44
N SER A 361 17.05 -8.62 39.41
CA SER A 361 17.27 -7.87 38.17
C SER A 361 18.77 -7.86 37.85
N ARG A 362 19.20 -8.75 36.95
CA ARG A 362 20.57 -8.75 36.41
C ARG A 362 20.53 -8.29 34.97
N PHE A 363 21.24 -7.21 34.65
CA PHE A 363 21.30 -6.65 33.31
C PHE A 363 21.68 -7.70 32.25
N ASP A 364 20.84 -7.85 31.22
CA ASP A 364 21.09 -8.73 30.06
C ASP A 364 21.89 -7.97 28.98
N GLU A 365 23.21 -8.20 28.97
CA GLU A 365 24.14 -7.61 27.99
C GLU A 365 23.82 -8.03 26.55
N GLU A 366 23.33 -9.24 26.32
CA GLU A 366 22.96 -9.69 24.97
C GLU A 366 21.73 -8.94 24.45
N ALA A 367 20.76 -8.67 25.34
CA ALA A 367 19.59 -7.86 25.01
C ALA A 367 20.01 -6.44 24.60
N TRP A 368 20.97 -5.85 25.32
CA TRP A 368 21.52 -4.53 25.01
C TRP A 368 22.18 -4.50 23.63
N VAL A 369 23.09 -5.45 23.35
CA VAL A 369 23.80 -5.50 22.06
C VAL A 369 22.80 -5.59 20.90
N ARG A 370 21.69 -6.34 21.05
CA ARG A 370 20.64 -6.41 20.03
C ARG A 370 19.96 -5.05 19.80
N ILE A 371 19.68 -4.27 20.84
CA ILE A 371 19.13 -2.92 20.69
C ILE A 371 20.17 -2.00 20.05
N ALA A 372 21.40 -2.03 20.54
CA ALA A 372 22.48 -1.17 20.08
C ALA A 372 22.77 -1.37 18.59
N GLU A 373 22.84 -2.62 18.13
CA GLU A 373 23.00 -2.93 16.70
C GLU A 373 21.79 -2.48 15.87
N SER A 374 20.58 -2.55 16.42
CA SER A 374 19.36 -2.18 15.71
C SER A 374 19.20 -0.67 15.50
N LEU A 375 19.66 0.11 16.48
CA LEU A 375 19.52 1.57 16.53
C LEU A 375 20.83 2.31 16.18
N GLY A 376 21.93 1.58 15.96
CA GLY A 376 23.24 2.18 15.70
C GLY A 376 23.86 2.85 16.93
N MET A 377 23.57 2.34 18.14
CA MET A 377 24.15 2.81 19.40
C MET A 377 25.46 2.07 19.72
N GLU A 378 26.18 2.55 20.73
CA GLU A 378 27.37 1.88 21.24
C GLU A 378 27.02 0.52 21.86
N LYS A 379 27.85 -0.50 21.57
CA LYS A 379 27.63 -1.87 22.06
C LYS A 379 27.89 -2.00 23.56
N ASP A 380 28.72 -1.13 24.12
CA ASP A 380 28.95 -1.08 25.56
C ASP A 380 27.81 -0.27 26.21
N PRO A 381 27.06 -0.85 27.17
CA PRO A 381 25.96 -0.16 27.83
C PRO A 381 26.47 0.97 28.73
N PRO A 382 25.87 2.17 28.68
CA PRO A 382 26.13 3.22 29.67
C PRO A 382 25.89 2.73 31.09
N GLU A 383 26.75 3.12 32.04
CA GLU A 383 26.61 2.75 33.46
C GLU A 383 25.24 3.15 34.03
N GLU A 384 24.67 4.27 33.55
CA GLU A 384 23.34 4.74 33.95
C GLU A 384 22.23 3.74 33.60
N ILE A 385 22.34 3.02 32.48
CA ILE A 385 21.35 2.02 32.06
C ILE A 385 21.48 0.75 32.92
N ILE A 386 22.72 0.32 33.20
CA ILE A 386 23.00 -0.86 34.04
C ILE A 386 22.47 -0.64 35.46
N ASN A 387 22.77 0.53 36.04
CA ASN A 387 22.43 0.84 37.43
C ASN A 387 20.93 1.06 37.65
N ASN A 388 20.19 1.45 36.61
CA ASN A 388 18.76 1.75 36.68
C ASN A 388 17.87 0.63 36.11
N ILE A 389 18.39 -0.59 35.91
CA ILE A 389 17.61 -1.70 35.34
C ILE A 389 16.39 -2.12 36.18
N ALA A 390 16.33 -1.71 37.46
CA ALA A 390 15.19 -1.96 38.33
C ALA A 390 14.18 -0.79 38.38
N ASP A 391 14.51 0.37 37.81
CA ASP A 391 13.68 1.58 37.82
C ASP A 391 13.32 1.98 36.38
N GLN A 392 12.09 1.72 35.99
CA GLN A 392 11.60 2.01 34.64
C GLN A 392 11.73 3.49 34.27
N ASP A 393 11.42 4.42 35.19
CA ASP A 393 11.40 5.86 34.90
C ASP A 393 12.82 6.41 34.78
N ALA A 394 13.75 5.93 35.60
CA ALA A 394 15.17 6.25 35.47
C ALA A 394 15.78 5.65 34.21
N LEU A 395 15.41 4.42 33.85
CA LEU A 395 15.87 3.75 32.63
C LEU A 395 15.37 4.45 31.36
N ILE A 396 14.11 4.93 31.34
CA ILE A 396 13.55 5.71 30.24
C ILE A 396 14.31 7.03 30.03
N LYS A 397 14.83 7.66 31.10
CA LYS A 397 15.59 8.92 31.00
C LYS A 397 17.02 8.71 30.50
N ALA A 398 17.58 7.53 30.74
CA ALA A 398 18.92 7.16 30.30
C ALA A 398 18.97 6.66 28.84
N LEU A 399 17.80 6.32 28.26
CA LEU A 399 17.60 5.94 26.86
C LEU A 399 17.18 7.15 26.02
#